data_AF-A0A3C0P232-F1
#
_entry.id   AF-A0A3C0P232-F1
#
_cell.length_a   1.000
_cell.length_b   1.000
_cell.length_c   1.000
_cell.angle_alpha   90.00
_cell.angle_beta   90.00
_cell.angle_gamma   90.00
#
_symmetry.space_group_name_H-M   'P 1'
#
loop_
_entity.id
_entity.type
_entity.pdbx_description
1 polymer ?
#
loop_
_entity_poly.entity_id
_entity_poly.type
_entity_poly.pdbx_seq_one_letter_code
_entity_poly.pdbx_strand_id
1 'polypeptide(L)'
;MKEILEQIEKEIHEVIAQIDEEQMSTFAGRIRPGKRIFVDGEGRSGFSARGFAMRLMHLGYTVYFVGETITPAVNEGDVFIAV
;
A
#
# COMPACT_ATOMS: atom_id res chain seq x y z
N MET A 1 23.44 8.23 -16.52
CA MET A 1 22.12 7.54 -16.52
C MET A 1 22.26 6.11 -16.04
N LYS A 2 23.10 5.28 -16.67
CA LYS A 2 23.35 3.89 -16.24
C LYS A 2 23.79 3.79 -14.77
N GLU A 3 24.77 4.58 -14.36
CA GLU A 3 25.27 4.62 -12.97
C GLU A 3 24.18 4.98 -11.95
N ILE A 4 23.26 5.89 -12.29
CA ILE A 4 22.14 6.28 -11.41
C ILE A 4 21.15 5.13 -11.27
N LEU A 5 20.86 4.40 -12.35
CA LEU A 5 19.97 3.24 -12.29
C LEU A 5 20.57 2.10 -11.47
N GLU A 6 21.88 1.86 -11.61
CA GLU A 6 22.61 0.89 -10.80
C GLU A 6 22.59 1.26 -9.30
N GLN A 7 22.70 2.56 -9.00
CA GLN A 7 22.56 3.04 -7.62
C GLN A 7 21.14 2.84 -7.07
N ILE A 8 20.10 3.18 -7.85
CA ILE A 8 18.69 2.97 -7.45
C ILE A 8 18.43 1.48 -7.21
N GLU A 9 18.90 0.60 -8.09
CA GLU A 9 18.76 -0.84 -7.92
C GLU A 9 19.41 -1.33 -6.62
N LYS A 10 20.63 -0.84 -6.32
CA LYS A 10 21.32 -1.19 -5.09
C LYS A 10 20.54 -0.73 -3.85
N GLU A 11 20.06 0.51 -3.83
CA GLU A 11 19.27 1.04 -2.71
C GLU A 11 17.96 0.24 -2.50
N ILE A 12 17.30 -0.17 -3.58
CA ILE A 12 16.11 -1.04 -3.50
C ILE A 12 16.46 -2.40 -2.85
N HIS A 13 17.56 -3.04 -3.26
CA HIS A 13 17.97 -4.32 -2.68
C HIS A 13 18.31 -4.22 -1.19
N GLU A 14 18.98 -3.14 -0.78
CA GLU A 14 19.32 -2.89 0.63
C GLU A 14 18.07 -2.71 1.50
N VAL A 15 17.03 -2.03 0.99
CA VAL A 15 15.75 -1.89 1.69
C VAL A 15 15.01 -3.23 1.77
N ILE A 16 14.96 -3.99 0.68
CA ILE A 16 14.31 -5.31 0.65
C ILE A 16 14.96 -6.27 1.65
N ALA A 17 16.29 -6.24 1.78
CA ALA A 17 17.03 -7.10 2.70
C ALA A 17 16.74 -6.81 4.20
N GLN A 18 16.15 -5.65 4.51
CA GLN A 18 15.77 -5.27 5.87
C GLN A 18 14.30 -5.54 6.20
N ILE A 19 13.53 -6.08 5.25
CA ILE A 19 12.13 -6.41 5.49
C ILE A 19 12.05 -7.58 6.47
N ASP A 20 11.33 -7.35 7.57
CA ASP A 20 10.94 -8.39 8.51
C ASP A 20 9.77 -9.21 7.91
N GLU A 21 10.04 -10.48 7.60
CA GLU A 21 9.05 -11.40 7.02
C GLU A 21 7.83 -11.63 7.92
N GLU A 22 8.01 -11.63 9.25
CA GLU A 22 6.92 -11.83 10.20
C GLU A 22 5.98 -10.61 10.21
N GLN A 23 6.54 -9.40 10.18
CA GLN A 23 5.76 -8.17 10.06
C GLN A 23 5.01 -8.11 8.73
N MET A 24 5.67 -8.51 7.63
CA MET A 24 5.05 -8.56 6.30
C MET A 24 3.87 -9.54 6.27
N SER A 25 4.06 -10.76 6.81
CA SER A 25 3.01 -11.77 6.91
C SER A 25 1.84 -11.30 7.79
N THR A 26 2.14 -10.65 8.91
CA THR A 26 1.13 -10.05 9.81
C THR A 26 0.33 -8.96 9.10
N PHE A 27 1.01 -8.09 8.34
CA PHE A 27 0.36 -7.04 7.56
C PHE A 27 -0.54 -7.60 6.46
N ALA A 28 -0.03 -8.53 5.64
CA ALA A 28 -0.81 -9.22 4.63
C ALA A 28 -2.02 -9.95 5.24
N GLY A 29 -1.84 -10.55 6.41
CA GLY A 29 -2.90 -11.20 7.18
C GLY A 29 -3.99 -10.24 7.69
N ARG A 30 -3.79 -8.92 7.69
CA ARG A 30 -4.85 -7.93 8.01
C ARG A 30 -5.67 -7.53 6.78
N ILE A 31 -5.11 -7.66 5.59
CA ILE A 31 -5.75 -7.39 4.30
C ILE A 31 -6.53 -8.64 3.87
N ARG A 32 -7.80 -8.73 4.25
CA ARG A 32 -8.65 -9.90 3.97
C ARG A 32 -9.89 -9.53 3.17
N PRO A 33 -10.37 -10.42 2.29
CA PRO A 33 -11.67 -10.26 1.64
C PRO A 33 -12.77 -10.05 2.68
N GLY A 34 -13.74 -9.18 2.36
CA GLY A 34 -14.85 -8.85 3.25
C GLY A 34 -14.58 -7.72 4.26
N LYS A 35 -13.34 -7.22 4.37
CA LYS A 35 -13.05 -5.97 5.07
C LYS A 35 -12.91 -4.81 4.10
N ARG A 36 -13.35 -3.62 4.51
CA ARG A 36 -13.09 -2.39 3.74
C ARG A 36 -11.72 -1.86 4.11
N ILE A 37 -10.96 -1.47 3.09
CA ILE A 37 -9.59 -1.01 3.22
C ILE A 37 -9.55 0.46 2.78
N PHE A 38 -8.92 1.30 3.59
CA PHE A 38 -8.70 2.71 3.30
C PHE A 38 -7.19 2.91 3.18
N VAL A 39 -6.77 3.38 2.01
CA VAL A 39 -5.36 3.67 1.73
C VAL A 39 -5.18 5.18 1.66
N ASP A 40 -4.15 5.69 2.33
CA ASP A 40 -3.82 7.11 2.39
C ASP A 40 -2.34 7.33 2.06
N GLY A 41 -2.02 8.53 1.60
CA GLY A 41 -0.66 8.96 1.31
C GLY A 41 -0.62 10.25 0.50
N GLU A 42 0.46 11.03 0.69
CA GLU A 42 0.63 12.32 0.04
C GLU A 42 1.80 12.33 -0.96
N GLY A 43 1.75 13.25 -1.93
CA GLY A 43 2.80 13.42 -2.93
C GLY A 43 3.11 12.13 -3.70
N ARG A 44 4.40 11.76 -3.77
CA ARG A 44 4.86 10.56 -4.50
C ARG A 44 4.47 9.25 -3.79
N SER A 45 4.41 9.25 -2.45
CA SER A 45 3.90 8.12 -1.68
C SER A 45 2.42 7.89 -1.99
N GLY A 46 1.64 8.97 -2.09
CA GLY A 46 0.24 8.93 -2.53
C GLY A 46 0.05 8.28 -3.90
N PHE A 47 0.91 8.58 -4.89
CA PHE A 47 0.84 7.91 -6.20
C PHE A 47 1.13 6.40 -6.11
N SER A 48 2.13 6.01 -5.33
CA SER A 48 2.45 4.59 -5.12
C SER A 48 1.31 3.86 -4.40
N ALA A 49 0.75 4.50 -3.37
CA ALA A 49 -0.37 4.01 -2.58
C ALA A 49 -1.67 3.89 -3.40
N ARG A 50 -1.93 4.81 -4.35
CA ARG A 50 -3.02 4.68 -5.33
C ARG A 50 -2.84 3.47 -6.24
N GLY A 51 -1.62 3.22 -6.71
CA GLY A 51 -1.30 2.02 -7.49
C GLY A 51 -1.59 0.74 -6.70
N PHE A 52 -1.24 0.73 -5.41
CA PHE A 52 -1.54 -0.36 -4.50
C PHE A 52 -3.06 -0.56 -4.29
N ALA A 53 -3.80 0.52 -3.97
CA ALA A 53 -5.25 0.48 -3.82
C ALA A 53 -5.95 -0.02 -5.09
N MET A 54 -5.50 0.42 -6.27
CA MET A 54 -6.02 -0.04 -7.56
C MET A 54 -5.79 -1.55 -7.74
N ARG A 55 -4.63 -2.09 -7.34
CA ARG A 55 -4.37 -3.52 -7.42
C ARG A 55 -5.24 -4.33 -6.47
N LEU A 56 -5.48 -3.83 -5.26
CA LEU A 56 -6.42 -4.45 -4.32
C LEU A 56 -7.84 -4.49 -4.91
N MET A 57 -8.29 -3.42 -5.55
CA MET A 57 -9.58 -3.38 -6.24
C MET A 57 -9.65 -4.44 -7.36
N HIS A 58 -8.62 -4.54 -8.20
CA HIS A 58 -8.55 -5.57 -9.25
C HIS A 58 -8.56 -7.01 -8.70
N LEU A 59 -8.10 -7.21 -7.48
CA LEU A 59 -8.14 -8.50 -6.78
C LEU A 59 -9.49 -8.77 -6.07
N GLY A 60 -10.47 -7.86 -6.20
CA GLY A 60 -11.82 -8.01 -5.64
C GLY A 60 -11.98 -7.50 -4.20
N TYR A 61 -11.00 -6.78 -3.65
CA TYR A 61 -11.13 -6.18 -2.33
C TYR A 61 -11.97 -4.90 -2.39
N THR A 62 -12.73 -4.65 -1.33
CA THR A 62 -13.39 -3.34 -1.13
C THR A 62 -12.36 -2.36 -0.59
N VAL A 63 -11.90 -1.45 -1.44
CA VAL A 63 -10.82 -0.51 -1.11
C VAL A 63 -11.15 0.90 -1.59
N TYR A 64 -10.75 1.89 -0.80
CA TYR A 64 -10.92 3.32 -1.07
C TYR A 64 -9.59 4.05 -0.85
N PHE A 65 -9.37 5.14 -1.59
CA PHE A 65 -8.23 6.02 -1.36
C PHE A 65 -8.71 7.30 -0.67
N VAL A 66 -8.11 7.64 0.47
CA VAL A 66 -8.54 8.78 1.30
C VAL A 66 -8.43 10.08 0.50
N GLY A 67 -9.44 10.94 0.65
CA GLY A 67 -9.55 12.21 -0.08
C GLY A 67 -10.22 12.12 -1.44
N GLU A 68 -10.53 10.92 -1.96
CA GLU A 68 -11.29 10.77 -3.21
C GLU A 68 -12.79 10.94 -3.01
N THR A 69 -13.48 11.43 -4.04
CA THR A 69 -14.91 11.81 -4.03
C THR A 69 -15.86 10.71 -3.55
N ILE A 70 -15.54 9.45 -3.84
CA ILE A 70 -16.41 8.29 -3.53
C ILE A 70 -16.07 7.62 -2.19
N THR A 71 -15.13 8.17 -1.42
CA THR A 71 -14.66 7.56 -0.18
C THR A 71 -15.73 7.70 0.90
N PRO A 72 -16.30 6.59 1.40
CA PRO A 72 -17.31 6.65 2.46
C PRO A 72 -16.66 6.90 3.83
N ALA A 73 -17.49 7.11 4.86
CA ALA A 73 -17.00 7.17 6.24
C ALA A 73 -16.37 5.84 6.69
N VAL A 74 -15.25 5.94 7.39
CA VAL A 74 -14.59 4.82 8.08
C VAL A 74 -15.46 4.36 9.24
N ASN A 75 -15.58 3.05 9.42
CA ASN A 75 -16.31 2.41 10.51
C ASN A 75 -15.37 1.51 11.33
N GLU A 76 -15.85 1.09 12.50
CA GLU A 76 -15.16 0.09 13.31
C GLU A 76 -14.92 -1.21 12.51
N GLY A 77 -13.71 -1.75 12.61
CA GLY A 77 -13.30 -2.99 11.96
C GLY A 77 -12.71 -2.85 10.56
N ASP A 78 -12.79 -1.66 9.96
CA ASP A 78 -12.08 -1.32 8.72
C ASP A 78 -10.55 -1.32 8.92
N VAL A 79 -9.82 -1.45 7.81
CA VAL A 79 -8.36 -1.40 7.81
C VAL A 79 -7.91 -0.08 7.20
N PHE A 80 -7.05 0.66 7.91
CA PHE A 80 -6.44 1.90 7.42
C PHE A 80 -4.95 1.68 7.17
N ILE A 81 -4.46 2.06 5.99
CA ILE A 81 -3.07 1.90 5.54
C ILE A 81 -2.56 3.28 5.10
N ALA A 82 -1.58 3.82 5.82
CA ALA A 82 -0.92 5.08 5.48
C ALA A 82 0.49 4.81 4.91
N VAL A 83 0.85 5.54 3.85
CA VAL A 83 2.13 5.42 3.13
C VAL A 83 2.83 6.77 3.03
#